data_AF-A0A2E2WRR6-F1
#
_entry.id   AF-A0A2E2WRR6-F1
#
_cell.length_a   1.000
_cell.length_b   1.000
_cell.length_c   1.000
_cell.angle_alpha   90.00
_cell.angle_beta   90.00
_cell.angle_gamma   90.00
#
_symmetry.space_group_name_H-M   'P 1'
#
loop_
_entity.id
_entity.type
_entity.pdbx_description
1 polymer ?
#
loop_
_entity_poly.entity_id
_entity_poly.type
_entity_poly.pdbx_seq_one_letter_code
_entity_poly.pdbx_strand_id
1 'polypeptide(L)' 'FLDLARSGKNYIINGNSPFDILLGAANEVSIEFNGSSVNIEPYIKFGIARFTLPAE' A
#
# COMPACT_ATOMS: atom_id res chain seq x y z
N PHE A 1 6.23 6.47 -6.00
CA PHE A 1 5.18 7.51 -6.05
C PHE A 1 5.04 8.09 -4.64
N LEU A 2 4.94 9.41 -4.48
CA LEU A 2 4.77 10.07 -3.19
C LEU A 2 3.58 11.05 -3.30
N ASP A 3 2.51 10.77 -2.56
CA ASP A 3 1.35 11.65 -2.44
C ASP A 3 0.88 11.63 -0.97
N LEU A 4 0.26 12.70 -0.51
CA LEU A 4 -0.24 12.88 0.86
C LEU A 4 -1.57 12.17 1.11
N ALA A 5 -1.94 11.20 0.25
CA ALA A 5 -3.15 10.36 0.27
C ALA A 5 -4.34 11.00 1.02
N ARG A 6 -5.18 11.75 0.29
CA ARG A 6 -6.35 12.40 0.90
C ARG A 6 -7.49 11.39 1.08
N SER A 7 -8.25 11.52 2.17
CA SER A 7 -9.41 10.66 2.45
C SER A 7 -10.39 10.63 1.26
N GLY A 8 -10.94 9.44 0.98
CA GLY A 8 -11.91 9.20 -0.09
C GLY A 8 -11.33 9.16 -1.51
N LYS A 9 -10.00 9.10 -1.66
CA LYS A 9 -9.32 8.97 -2.96
C LYS A 9 -8.90 7.53 -3.23
N ASN A 10 -9.11 7.09 -4.46
CA ASN A 10 -8.57 5.82 -4.98
C ASN A 10 -7.40 6.12 -5.92
N TYR A 11 -6.34 5.32 -5.82
CA TYR A 11 -5.16 5.41 -6.67
C TYR A 11 -4.95 4.10 -7.41
N ILE A 12 -4.65 4.19 -8.70
CA ILE A 12 -4.24 3.05 -9.52
C ILE A 12 -2.78 3.28 -9.88
N ILE A 13 -1.91 2.39 -9.43
CA ILE A 13 -0.47 2.46 -9.66
C ILE A 13 -0.10 1.27 -10.54
N ASN A 14 0.45 1.55 -11.72
CA ASN A 14 0.95 0.54 -12.65
C ASN A 14 2.48 0.64 -12.73
N GLY A 15 3.14 -0.49 -12.84
CA GLY A 15 4.60 -0.55 -12.94
C GLY A 15 5.11 -1.98 -13.03
N ASN A 16 6.42 -2.13 -13.05
CA ASN A 16 7.06 -3.44 -12.99
C ASN A 16 7.32 -3.81 -11.53
N SER A 17 6.91 -5.01 -11.16
CA SER A 17 7.23 -5.59 -9.86
C SER A 17 8.74 -5.84 -9.70
N PRO A 18 9.27 -5.93 -8.45
CA PRO A 18 8.56 -5.77 -7.18
C PRO A 18 8.25 -4.30 -6.83
N PHE A 19 7.26 -4.08 -5.97
CA PHE A 19 6.90 -2.74 -5.49
C PHE A 19 7.32 -2.54 -4.04
N ASP A 20 8.15 -1.54 -3.77
CA ASP A 20 8.41 -1.08 -2.41
C ASP A 20 7.37 -0.06 -1.97
N ILE A 21 6.61 -0.42 -0.93
CA ILE A 21 5.45 0.34 -0.47
C ILE A 21 5.75 0.97 0.89
N LEU A 22 5.42 2.27 1.01
CA LEU A 22 5.41 3.02 2.26
C LEU A 22 4.07 3.77 2.37
N LEU A 23 3.33 3.51 3.43
CA LEU A 23 2.02 4.11 3.67
C LEU A 23 2.00 4.81 5.03
N GLY A 24 1.60 6.07 5.04
CA GLY A 24 1.18 6.76 6.25
C GLY A 24 -0.29 6.51 6.55
N ALA A 25 -0.70 6.73 7.80
CA ALA A 25 -2.07 6.46 8.27
C ALA A 25 -2.56 5.05 7.88
N ALA A 26 -1.66 4.06 7.94
CA ALA A 26 -1.85 2.76 7.31
C ALA A 26 -3.05 1.96 7.86
N ASN A 27 -3.50 2.27 9.07
CA ASN A 27 -4.72 1.69 9.65
C ASN A 27 -6.00 2.06 8.87
N GLU A 28 -5.99 3.16 8.13
CA GLU A 28 -7.12 3.68 7.37
C GLU A 28 -7.00 3.40 5.86
N VAL A 29 -6.05 2.55 5.46
CA VAL A 29 -5.74 2.26 4.06
C VAL A 29 -6.03 0.81 3.73
N SER A 30 -6.77 0.58 2.65
CA SER A 30 -6.96 -0.74 2.04
C SER A 30 -6.21 -0.82 0.71
N ILE A 31 -5.60 -1.98 0.41
CA ILE A 31 -4.86 -2.19 -0.83
C ILE A 31 -5.34 -3.45 -1.51
N GLU A 32 -5.50 -3.33 -2.82
CA GLU A 32 -5.67 -4.45 -3.74
C GLU A 32 -4.44 -4.54 -4.66
N PHE A 33 -3.89 -5.74 -4.79
CA PHE A 33 -2.78 -6.04 -5.69
C PHE A 33 -3.19 -7.21 -6.60
N ASN A 34 -3.15 -6.98 -7.91
CA ASN A 34 -3.56 -7.94 -8.94
C ASN A 34 -4.92 -8.61 -8.66
N GLY A 35 -5.93 -7.82 -8.28
CA GLY A 35 -7.28 -8.33 -8.01
C GLY A 35 -7.47 -8.90 -6.60
N SER A 36 -6.42 -8.95 -5.77
CA SER A 36 -6.44 -9.57 -4.45
C SER A 36 -6.19 -8.56 -3.34
N SER A 37 -7.01 -8.59 -2.28
CA SER A 37 -6.80 -7.77 -1.09
C SER A 37 -5.53 -8.19 -0.36
N VAL A 38 -4.72 -7.21 0.04
CA VAL A 38 -3.46 -7.45 0.77
C VAL A 38 -3.68 -7.15 2.25
N ASN A 39 -3.42 -8.13 3.12
CA ASN A 39 -3.38 -7.86 4.56
C ASN A 39 -2.10 -7.11 4.92
N ILE A 40 -2.23 -5.83 5.25
CA ILE A 40 -1.11 -4.97 5.62
C ILE A 40 -0.87 -4.84 7.13
N GLU A 41 -1.78 -5.34 7.96
CA GLU A 41 -1.68 -5.23 9.43
C GLU A 41 -0.32 -5.68 10.00
N PRO A 42 0.29 -6.80 9.54
CA PRO A 42 1.58 -7.25 10.07
C PRO A 42 2.73 -6.26 9.82
N TYR A 43 2.58 -5.37 8.85
CA TYR A 43 3.59 -4.41 8.44
C TYR A 43 3.42 -3.04 9.10
N ILE A 44 2.34 -2.82 9.87
CA ILE A 44 2.05 -1.54 10.51
C ILE A 44 2.88 -1.39 11.79
N LYS A 45 3.66 -0.31 11.87
CA LYS A 45 4.35 0.16 13.07
C LYS A 45 4.14 1.66 13.22
N PHE A 46 3.61 2.08 14.37
CA PHE A 46 3.31 3.49 14.67
C PHE A 46 2.42 4.17 13.61
N GLY A 47 1.42 3.46 13.09
CA GLY A 47 0.50 3.97 12.05
C GLY A 47 1.12 4.08 10.66
N ILE A 48 2.32 3.53 10.45
CA ILE A 48 3.03 3.51 9.17
C ILE A 48 3.24 2.05 8.75
N ALA A 49 2.92 1.71 7.50
CA ALA A 49 3.22 0.40 6.93
C ALA A 49 4.40 0.49 5.97
N ARG A 50 5.32 -0.48 6.06
CA ARG A 50 6.41 -0.65 5.09
C ARG A 50 6.58 -2.13 4.72
N PHE A 51 6.46 -2.44 3.44
CA PHE A 51 6.57 -3.79 2.91
C PHE A 51 6.85 -3.77 1.40
N THR A 52 7.19 -4.93 0.86
CA THR A 52 7.41 -5.13 -0.57
C THR A 52 6.35 -6.08 -1.11
N LEU A 53 5.68 -5.69 -2.20
CA LEU A 53 4.83 -6.59 -2.96
C LEU A 53 5.71 -7.39 -3.93
N PRO A 54 5.59 -8.74 -3.94
CA PRO A 54 6.49 -9.60 -4.69
C PRO A 54 6.33 -9.43 -6.21
N ALA A 55 7.33 -9.89 -6.94
CA ALA A 55 7.16 -10.21 -8.35
C ALA A 55 6.32 -11.49 -8.47
N GLU A 56 5.38 -11.50 -9.42
CA GLU A 56 4.72 -12.75 -9.84
C GLU A 56 5.73 -13.77 -10.37
#